data_AF-A0A6G9GWT4-F1
#
_entry.id   AF-A0A6G9GWT4-F1
#
_cell.length_a   1.000
_cell.length_b   1.000
_cell.length_c   1.000
_cell.angle_alpha   90.00
_cell.angle_beta   90.00
_cell.angle_gamma   90.00
#
_symmetry.space_group_name_H-M   'P 1'
#
loop_
_entity.id
_entity.type
_entity.pdbx_description
1 polymer ?
#
loop_
_entity_poly.entity_id
_entity_poly.type
_entity_poly.pdbx_seq_one_letter_code
_entity_poly.pdbx_strand_id
1 'polypeptide(L)'
;MTRDHRNRFGRPALAASAALAVVAGVAGAAPVAGATAPAGPRISLIAASTTVTLDRWEGEPGVYLDLGAYVTVDGAPLEFKVTRASYKTPVVADQIIRDGGKTRTKRLPAGLVKDFSGLQGFVEVTVKNAAGKQVLKTSDTFCPNNASGRIRPDAPATSKYPESCPTNPFTLGSVWGVEKGWASNTSNGYYSEPVDLPAGGYTATVAVAKKYRDLLGIANKPQTIKVTVRTISEDGEGAAARSAKRAGTAAHSAHSAHDMSNMGAGHDMAGMGTAPGSAPTPGTGHVYSNGRGADAPTPPARPHAIGPRALKHLGDGPGHTDGSRIAPALKPNTKRPTGAAKVPDVPKPDLRSLPAWDIGISDGEDGDVPGKDYMVFSANVWNAGPAPLVVDGFRSPGKELMDAYQYFYDAKGKQVGYTPTGTMEWDPRVGHEHWHFTDFASYRLLSADKSEIVRSGKEAFCLANTDAIDYTVKNANWHPNNTDLSTACGQQNSISVREVLDVGSGDTYTQYRPGQSFDVTDLKNGTYYIEVIANPEHRLRETNLKNNVALRKVILTGTTGARKVTVPPIDLITAP
;
A
#
# COMPACT_ATOMS: atom_id res chain seq x y z
N MET A 1 77.43 -10.53 -16.84
CA MET A 1 76.00 -10.84 -17.10
C MET A 1 75.61 -12.06 -16.27
N THR A 2 74.33 -12.17 -15.91
CA THR A 2 73.61 -13.38 -15.41
C THR A 2 74.08 -14.14 -14.16
N ARG A 3 73.22 -14.06 -13.13
CA ARG A 3 72.74 -15.09 -12.18
C ARG A 3 73.69 -15.73 -11.14
N ASP A 4 73.39 -15.42 -9.88
CA ASP A 4 73.72 -16.21 -8.69
C ASP A 4 72.88 -17.51 -8.57
N HIS A 5 73.51 -18.55 -8.02
CA HIS A 5 72.87 -19.52 -7.13
C HIS A 5 73.93 -20.17 -6.23
N ARG A 6 73.80 -20.07 -4.91
CA ARG A 6 74.55 -20.87 -3.93
C ARG A 6 73.59 -21.82 -3.20
N ASN A 7 73.96 -23.10 -3.18
CA ASN A 7 73.19 -24.17 -2.55
C ASN A 7 74.14 -24.90 -1.58
N ARG A 8 73.72 -25.20 -0.34
CA ARG A 8 74.54 -25.99 0.59
C ARG A 8 73.72 -26.92 1.49
N PHE A 9 74.23 -28.15 1.54
CA PHE A 9 73.73 -29.41 2.10
C PHE A 9 73.42 -29.44 3.60
N GLY A 10 72.56 -30.39 4.00
CA GLY A 10 72.46 -30.92 5.38
C GLY A 10 71.37 -31.99 5.55
N ARG A 11 71.76 -33.26 5.76
CA ARG A 11 70.96 -34.44 6.21
C ARG A 11 71.75 -35.09 7.40
N PRO A 12 71.26 -36.09 8.19
CA PRO A 12 70.02 -36.88 8.10
C PRO A 12 69.24 -37.13 9.44
N ALA A 13 68.09 -37.80 9.28
CA ALA A 13 67.37 -38.79 10.14
C ALA A 13 67.68 -38.99 11.64
N LEU A 14 66.60 -39.24 12.40
CA LEU A 14 66.42 -40.40 13.29
C LEU A 14 64.91 -40.65 13.55
N ALA A 15 64.52 -41.88 13.89
CA ALA A 15 63.14 -42.29 14.13
C ALA A 15 62.99 -43.00 15.49
N ALA A 16 61.85 -42.83 16.16
CA ALA A 16 61.42 -43.67 17.28
C ALA A 16 59.89 -43.64 17.43
N SER A 17 59.31 -44.77 17.80
CA SER A 17 57.87 -45.02 17.89
C SER A 17 57.43 -45.28 19.34
N ALA A 18 56.18 -44.91 19.68
CA ALA A 18 55.41 -45.53 20.76
C ALA A 18 53.92 -45.16 20.62
N ALA A 19 53.03 -46.11 20.88
CA ALA A 19 51.58 -45.89 20.98
C ALA A 19 51.10 -46.39 22.35
N LEU A 20 50.11 -45.71 22.95
CA LEU A 20 49.24 -46.12 24.07
C LEU A 20 48.41 -44.85 24.44
N ALA A 21 47.19 -44.89 24.97
CA ALA A 21 46.10 -45.87 24.99
C ALA A 21 44.80 -45.11 25.30
N VAL A 22 43.63 -45.65 24.96
CA VAL A 22 42.35 -45.01 25.28
C VAL A 22 42.04 -45.12 26.77
N VAL A 23 41.76 -43.98 27.42
CA VAL A 23 41.05 -43.94 28.71
C VAL A 23 39.69 -43.29 28.48
N ALA A 24 38.62 -44.04 28.74
CA ALA A 24 37.26 -43.53 28.67
C ALA A 24 36.98 -42.60 29.86
N GLY A 25 37.05 -41.29 29.63
CA GLY A 25 36.62 -40.26 30.57
C GLY A 25 35.24 -39.74 30.20
N VAL A 26 34.21 -40.10 30.98
CA VAL A 26 32.88 -39.48 30.87
C VAL A 26 32.92 -38.08 31.50
N ALA A 27 33.44 -37.13 30.74
CA ALA A 27 33.33 -35.70 31.02
C ALA A 27 32.33 -35.12 30.02
N GLY A 28 31.24 -34.52 30.53
CA GLY A 28 30.20 -33.95 29.68
C GLY A 28 30.78 -32.93 28.72
N ALA A 29 30.52 -33.11 27.42
CA ALA A 29 30.90 -32.14 26.41
C ALA A 29 30.20 -30.82 26.74
N ALA A 30 30.96 -29.85 27.27
CA ALA A 30 30.52 -28.47 27.34
C ALA A 30 30.06 -28.03 25.95
N PRO A 31 28.98 -27.24 25.84
CA PRO A 31 28.46 -26.84 24.54
C PRO A 31 29.56 -26.15 23.75
N VAL A 32 29.80 -26.60 22.52
CA VAL A 32 30.78 -25.98 21.61
C VAL A 32 30.28 -24.57 21.30
N ALA A 33 30.79 -23.60 22.05
CA ALA A 33 30.61 -22.17 21.85
C ALA A 33 31.31 -21.77 20.53
N GLY A 34 30.62 -22.01 19.42
CA GLY A 34 31.20 -21.96 18.08
C GLY A 34 30.26 -22.44 16.97
N ALA A 35 29.13 -23.08 17.29
CA ALA A 35 28.03 -23.23 16.34
C ALA A 35 27.46 -21.85 16.01
N THR A 36 27.93 -21.23 14.92
CA THR A 36 27.35 -20.02 14.36
C THR A 36 25.87 -20.24 14.11
N ALA A 37 25.02 -19.44 14.75
CA ALA A 37 23.58 -19.49 14.55
C ALA A 37 23.28 -19.37 13.04
N PRO A 38 22.33 -20.15 12.50
CA PRO A 38 22.10 -20.23 11.05
C PRO A 38 21.87 -18.83 10.49
N ALA A 39 22.69 -18.46 9.51
CA ALA A 39 22.80 -17.11 8.98
C ALA A 39 21.66 -16.80 7.99
N GLY A 40 20.43 -16.87 8.47
CA GLY A 40 19.22 -16.43 7.79
C GLY A 40 18.32 -15.63 8.73
N PRO A 41 17.09 -15.29 8.29
CA PRO A 41 16.16 -14.58 9.15
C PRO A 41 15.76 -15.45 10.35
N ARG A 42 16.02 -14.93 11.55
CA ARG A 42 15.52 -15.46 12.81
C ARG A 42 14.18 -14.79 13.07
N ILE A 43 13.10 -15.55 12.91
CA ILE A 43 11.73 -15.04 12.93
C ILE A 43 11.06 -15.49 14.23
N SER A 44 10.35 -14.60 14.91
CA SER A 44 9.61 -14.91 16.15
C SER A 44 8.28 -14.18 16.22
N LEU A 45 7.29 -14.81 16.86
CA LEU A 45 6.04 -14.15 17.25
C LEU A 45 6.20 -13.61 18.67
N ILE A 46 5.86 -12.33 18.88
CA ILE A 46 5.79 -11.69 20.21
C ILE A 46 4.43 -11.01 20.39
N ALA A 47 4.07 -10.73 21.64
CA ALA A 47 3.06 -9.73 21.97
C ALA A 47 3.76 -8.52 22.61
N ALA A 48 3.43 -7.30 22.17
CA ALA A 48 3.95 -6.08 22.76
C ALA A 48 3.36 -5.80 24.16
N SER A 49 2.16 -6.33 24.43
CA SER A 49 1.48 -6.26 25.71
C SER A 49 0.82 -7.60 26.05
N THR A 50 0.67 -7.91 27.34
CA THR A 50 -0.12 -9.05 27.82
C THR A 50 -1.61 -8.73 27.97
N THR A 51 -1.99 -7.47 27.78
CA THR A 51 -3.37 -6.96 27.86
C THR A 51 -3.65 -5.96 26.73
N VAL A 52 -4.79 -6.08 26.05
CA VAL A 52 -5.29 -5.09 25.09
C VAL A 52 -6.75 -4.72 25.38
N THR A 53 -7.16 -3.53 24.95
CA THR A 53 -8.57 -3.12 24.89
C THR A 53 -8.95 -2.93 23.43
N LEU A 54 -10.08 -3.50 23.02
CA LEU A 54 -10.63 -3.38 21.68
C LEU A 54 -11.99 -2.66 21.75
N ASP A 55 -12.25 -1.84 20.74
CA ASP A 55 -13.44 -0.99 20.70
C ASP A 55 -14.45 -1.57 19.72
N ARG A 56 -15.67 -1.75 20.21
CA ARG A 56 -16.85 -2.05 19.40
C ARG A 56 -17.65 -0.76 19.26
N TRP A 57 -17.65 -0.18 18.07
CA TRP A 57 -18.45 1.00 17.78
C TRP A 57 -19.90 0.58 17.53
N GLU A 58 -20.84 1.41 17.99
CA GLU A 58 -22.26 1.26 17.65
C GLU A 58 -22.47 1.53 16.14
N GLY A 59 -23.32 0.74 15.48
CA GLY A 59 -23.51 0.78 14.02
C GLY A 59 -22.47 -0.03 13.22
N GLU A 60 -21.25 -0.21 13.72
CA GLU A 60 -20.21 -1.01 13.05
C GLU A 60 -20.46 -2.55 13.19
N PRO A 61 -20.05 -3.37 12.20
CA PRO A 61 -20.39 -4.79 12.14
C PRO A 61 -19.69 -5.67 13.20
N GLY A 62 -18.68 -5.17 13.91
CA GLY A 62 -17.97 -5.95 14.93
C GLY A 62 -16.71 -5.29 15.48
N VAL A 63 -15.72 -6.11 15.80
CA VAL A 63 -14.45 -5.70 16.42
C VAL A 63 -13.27 -6.20 15.59
N TYR A 64 -12.32 -5.33 15.27
CA TYR A 64 -11.07 -5.72 14.62
C TYR A 64 -10.05 -6.24 15.64
N LEU A 65 -9.39 -7.36 15.35
CA LEU A 65 -8.51 -8.06 16.28
C LEU A 65 -7.05 -7.54 16.25
N ASP A 66 -6.84 -6.24 16.51
CA ASP A 66 -5.48 -5.77 16.84
C ASP A 66 -5.08 -6.20 18.26
N LEU A 67 -4.55 -7.41 18.34
CA LEU A 67 -4.10 -8.01 19.59
C LEU A 67 -2.70 -7.54 20.01
N GLY A 68 -2.08 -6.56 19.33
CA GLY A 68 -0.73 -6.08 19.64
C GLY A 68 0.35 -7.16 19.49
N ALA A 69 0.15 -8.09 18.56
CA ALA A 69 1.06 -9.19 18.27
C ALA A 69 1.85 -8.93 16.98
N TYR A 70 3.14 -9.27 16.99
CA TYR A 70 4.08 -8.88 15.93
C TYR A 70 4.99 -10.05 15.54
N VAL A 71 5.32 -10.13 14.24
CA VAL A 71 6.38 -10.99 13.72
C VAL A 71 7.68 -10.20 13.69
N THR A 72 8.60 -10.54 14.60
CA THR A 72 9.94 -9.96 14.65
C THR A 72 10.90 -10.71 13.74
N VAL A 73 11.89 -9.99 13.18
CA VAL A 73 12.93 -10.56 12.33
C VAL A 73 14.30 -10.02 12.73
N ASP A 74 15.30 -10.91 12.85
CA ASP A 74 16.69 -10.54 13.14
C ASP A 74 17.70 -11.49 12.49
N GLY A 75 19.00 -11.20 12.58
CA GLY A 75 20.08 -11.93 11.90
C GLY A 75 20.24 -11.48 10.45
N ALA A 76 19.22 -11.70 9.63
CA ALA A 76 19.06 -11.24 8.25
C ALA A 76 17.58 -10.85 8.01
N PRO A 77 17.25 -10.04 7.00
CA PRO A 77 15.85 -9.69 6.74
C PRO A 77 15.06 -10.89 6.20
N LEU A 78 13.74 -10.84 6.40
CA LEU A 78 12.78 -11.72 5.74
C LEU A 78 12.42 -11.05 4.41
N GLU A 79 12.55 -11.77 3.30
CA GLU A 79 12.36 -11.22 1.95
C GLU A 79 11.69 -12.26 1.06
N PHE A 80 10.69 -11.84 0.28
CA PHE A 80 10.04 -12.62 -0.76
C PHE A 80 9.90 -11.78 -2.03
N LYS A 81 10.27 -12.36 -3.17
CA LYS A 81 9.82 -11.88 -4.48
C LYS A 81 8.54 -12.62 -4.84
N VAL A 82 7.46 -11.89 -5.09
CA VAL A 82 6.14 -12.46 -5.42
C VAL A 82 5.76 -11.99 -6.80
N THR A 83 5.38 -12.90 -7.69
CA THR A 83 5.06 -12.57 -9.08
C THR A 83 3.99 -13.48 -9.67
N ARG A 84 3.40 -13.03 -10.78
CA ARG A 84 2.77 -13.87 -11.80
C ARG A 84 3.23 -13.41 -13.18
N ALA A 85 3.42 -14.34 -14.11
CA ALA A 85 3.91 -14.00 -15.45
C ALA A 85 2.81 -13.38 -16.34
N SER A 86 1.55 -13.68 -16.04
CA SER A 86 0.35 -13.12 -16.67
C SER A 86 -0.87 -13.40 -15.80
N TYR A 87 -2.04 -12.88 -16.18
CA TYR A 87 -3.32 -13.19 -15.53
C TYR A 87 -3.77 -14.66 -15.70
N LYS A 88 -3.14 -15.43 -16.60
CA LYS A 88 -3.34 -16.88 -16.79
C LYS A 88 -2.54 -17.75 -15.84
N THR A 89 -1.54 -17.19 -15.17
CA THR A 89 -0.61 -17.94 -14.30
C THR A 89 -0.89 -17.63 -12.83
N PRO A 90 -0.96 -18.66 -11.96
CA PRO A 90 -1.07 -18.44 -10.51
C PRO A 90 0.07 -17.58 -9.97
N VAL A 91 -0.20 -16.88 -8.87
CA VAL A 91 0.84 -16.16 -8.11
C VAL A 91 1.82 -17.17 -7.50
N VAL A 92 3.11 -16.86 -7.59
CA VAL A 92 4.19 -17.62 -6.96
C VAL A 92 5.01 -16.70 -6.07
N ALA A 93 5.54 -17.25 -4.97
CA ALA A 93 6.42 -16.54 -4.06
C ALA A 93 7.76 -17.28 -3.92
N ASP A 94 8.84 -16.53 -4.03
CA ASP A 94 10.22 -16.98 -3.89
C ASP A 94 10.86 -16.28 -2.69
N GLN A 95 11.12 -17.02 -1.61
CA GLN A 95 11.82 -16.49 -0.44
C GLN A 95 13.28 -16.22 -0.83
N ILE A 96 13.71 -14.97 -0.67
CA ILE A 96 15.10 -14.55 -0.87
C ILE A 96 15.79 -14.61 0.49
N ILE A 97 16.79 -15.48 0.62
CA ILE A 97 17.47 -15.71 1.89
C ILE A 97 18.91 -15.22 1.75
N ARG A 98 19.22 -14.16 2.49
CA ARG A 98 20.53 -13.49 2.50
C ARG A 98 21.34 -14.00 3.69
N ASP A 99 22.48 -14.61 3.40
CA ASP A 99 23.38 -15.29 4.32
C ASP A 99 24.78 -14.67 4.17
N GLY A 100 25.03 -13.60 4.91
CA GLY A 100 26.22 -12.77 4.74
C GLY A 100 26.35 -12.27 3.29
N GLY A 101 27.41 -12.69 2.60
CA GLY A 101 27.64 -12.39 1.18
C GLY A 101 26.94 -13.33 0.19
N LYS A 102 26.22 -14.37 0.64
CA LYS A 102 25.51 -15.32 -0.22
C LYS A 102 24.02 -15.00 -0.27
N THR A 103 23.42 -15.14 -1.44
CA THR A 103 21.95 -15.09 -1.62
C THR A 103 21.48 -16.42 -2.18
N ARG A 104 20.43 -16.99 -1.59
CA ARG A 104 19.78 -18.22 -2.08
C ARG A 104 18.27 -18.01 -2.16
N THR A 105 17.64 -18.61 -3.15
CA THR A 105 16.19 -18.51 -3.39
C THR A 105 15.50 -19.83 -3.04
N LYS A 106 14.35 -19.75 -2.35
CA LYS A 106 13.51 -20.90 -2.02
C LYS A 106 12.07 -20.65 -2.47
N ARG A 107 11.62 -21.39 -3.47
CA ARG A 107 10.21 -21.40 -3.92
C ARG A 107 9.29 -21.86 -2.79
N LEU A 108 8.22 -21.09 -2.54
CA LEU A 108 7.15 -21.50 -1.63
C LEU A 108 6.29 -22.60 -2.28
N PRO A 109 5.71 -23.52 -1.48
CA PRO A 109 4.77 -24.52 -1.98
C PRO A 109 3.64 -23.91 -2.82
N ALA A 110 3.25 -24.59 -3.90
CA ALA A 110 2.16 -24.15 -4.75
C ALA A 110 0.83 -24.03 -3.95
N GLY A 111 0.06 -22.98 -4.24
CA GLY A 111 -1.21 -22.70 -3.53
C GLY A 111 -1.05 -22.14 -2.10
N LEU A 112 0.18 -21.97 -1.59
CA LEU A 112 0.42 -21.32 -0.30
C LEU A 112 0.23 -19.80 -0.35
N VAL A 113 0.36 -19.22 -1.54
CA VAL A 113 0.06 -17.82 -1.89
C VAL A 113 -0.94 -17.86 -3.04
N LYS A 114 -2.04 -17.12 -2.92
CA LYS A 114 -3.10 -17.06 -3.96
C LYS A 114 -3.12 -15.72 -4.70
N ASP A 115 -2.83 -14.66 -3.98
CA ASP A 115 -2.93 -13.25 -4.36
C ASP A 115 -1.76 -12.45 -3.75
N PHE A 116 -1.78 -11.13 -3.90
CA PHE A 116 -0.70 -10.25 -3.46
C PHE A 116 -0.84 -9.69 -2.02
N SER A 117 -1.90 -10.04 -1.28
CA SER A 117 -2.19 -9.49 0.05
C SER A 117 -1.26 -10.01 1.17
N GLY A 118 -0.58 -11.14 0.96
CA GLY A 118 0.37 -11.70 1.92
C GLY A 118 0.32 -13.22 2.01
N LEU A 119 0.70 -13.76 3.17
CA LEU A 119 0.72 -15.19 3.47
C LEU A 119 -0.62 -15.62 4.11
N GLN A 120 -1.51 -16.24 3.32
CA GLN A 120 -2.90 -16.51 3.73
C GLN A 120 -3.01 -17.60 4.83
N GLY A 121 -3.72 -17.27 5.92
CA GLY A 121 -3.88 -18.14 7.08
C GLY A 121 -2.53 -18.41 7.77
N PHE A 122 -1.77 -17.34 8.00
CA PHE A 122 -0.48 -17.36 8.72
C PHE A 122 -0.68 -17.20 10.21
N VAL A 123 -1.55 -16.27 10.60
CA VAL A 123 -1.91 -16.03 12.00
C VAL A 123 -3.08 -16.92 12.34
N GLU A 124 -3.01 -17.67 13.42
CA GLU A 124 -4.13 -18.44 13.99
C GLU A 124 -4.52 -17.77 15.31
N VAL A 125 -5.79 -17.36 15.43
CA VAL A 125 -6.32 -16.70 16.64
C VAL A 125 -7.44 -17.56 17.23
N THR A 126 -7.36 -17.81 18.54
CA THR A 126 -8.47 -18.38 19.31
C THR A 126 -8.81 -17.46 20.46
N VAL A 127 -10.09 -17.26 20.76
CA VAL A 127 -10.55 -16.42 21.87
C VAL A 127 -11.45 -17.24 22.78
N LYS A 128 -11.16 -17.17 24.08
CA LYS A 128 -11.98 -17.74 25.16
C LYS A 128 -12.60 -16.63 25.98
N ASN A 129 -13.85 -16.80 26.39
CA ASN A 129 -14.50 -15.89 27.34
C ASN A 129 -14.00 -16.12 28.78
N ALA A 130 -14.45 -15.29 29.72
CA ALA A 130 -14.11 -15.43 31.15
C ALA A 130 -14.43 -16.80 31.77
N ALA A 131 -15.39 -17.55 31.22
CA ALA A 131 -15.72 -18.91 31.64
C ALA A 131 -14.82 -20.00 31.00
N GLY A 132 -13.80 -19.61 30.23
CA GLY A 132 -12.87 -20.52 29.54
C GLY A 132 -13.43 -21.19 28.28
N LYS A 133 -14.70 -20.92 27.92
CA LYS A 133 -15.32 -21.43 26.69
C LYS A 133 -14.71 -20.70 25.48
N GLN A 134 -14.25 -21.45 24.49
CA GLN A 134 -13.84 -20.88 23.21
C GLN A 134 -15.07 -20.28 22.52
N VAL A 135 -15.02 -18.98 22.22
CA VAL A 135 -16.07 -18.22 21.54
C VAL A 135 -15.70 -17.89 20.10
N LEU A 136 -14.40 -17.84 19.77
CA LEU A 136 -13.91 -17.59 18.42
C LEU A 136 -12.70 -18.49 18.10
N LYS A 137 -12.61 -18.89 16.84
CA LYS A 137 -11.40 -19.39 16.19
C LYS A 137 -11.38 -18.84 14.76
N THR A 138 -10.34 -18.09 14.42
CA THR A 138 -10.15 -17.50 13.09
C THR A 138 -8.69 -17.64 12.64
N SER A 139 -8.40 -17.31 11.39
CA SER A 139 -7.05 -17.22 10.85
C SER A 139 -6.90 -16.08 9.86
N ASP A 140 -5.89 -15.25 10.04
CA ASP A 140 -5.62 -14.09 9.20
C ASP A 140 -4.45 -14.30 8.25
N THR A 141 -4.48 -13.56 7.14
CA THR A 141 -3.33 -13.35 6.27
C THR A 141 -2.27 -12.54 7.02
N PHE A 142 -1.00 -12.88 6.88
CA PHE A 142 0.10 -12.03 7.34
C PHE A 142 0.74 -11.33 6.14
N CYS A 143 0.58 -10.01 6.06
CA CYS A 143 1.34 -9.17 5.15
C CYS A 143 2.70 -8.80 5.76
N PRO A 144 3.85 -9.25 5.20
CA PRO A 144 5.17 -8.93 5.79
C PRO A 144 5.52 -7.44 5.73
N ASN A 145 4.94 -6.69 4.80
CA ASN A 145 5.15 -5.24 4.66
C ASN A 145 4.32 -4.40 5.66
N ASN A 146 3.35 -5.02 6.34
CA ASN A 146 2.38 -4.31 7.18
C ASN A 146 3.03 -3.60 8.37
N ALA A 147 2.61 -2.35 8.61
CA ALA A 147 2.81 -1.54 9.82
C ALA A 147 4.12 -1.84 10.59
N SER A 148 5.23 -1.82 9.87
CA SER A 148 6.50 -2.34 10.37
C SER A 148 7.26 -1.31 11.19
N GLY A 149 7.74 -1.72 12.37
CA GLY A 149 8.45 -0.86 13.32
C GLY A 149 9.83 -1.40 13.69
N ARG A 150 10.78 -0.50 13.93
CA ARG A 150 12.12 -0.84 14.41
C ARG A 150 12.08 -1.25 15.89
N ILE A 151 12.53 -2.45 16.23
CA ILE A 151 12.46 -3.00 17.60
C ILE A 151 13.77 -2.92 18.40
N ARG A 152 14.86 -2.43 17.79
CA ARG A 152 16.17 -2.25 18.45
C ARG A 152 16.87 -0.95 17.98
N PRO A 153 17.60 -0.22 18.84
CA PRO A 153 18.20 1.06 18.46
C PRO A 153 19.24 1.00 17.33
N ASP A 154 19.90 -0.15 17.18
CA ASP A 154 21.00 -0.42 16.24
C ASP A 154 20.55 -1.10 14.92
N ALA A 155 19.25 -1.30 14.73
CA ALA A 155 18.70 -1.70 13.44
C ALA A 155 18.67 -0.54 12.44
N PRO A 156 18.55 -0.81 11.12
CA PRO A 156 18.43 0.24 10.11
C PRO A 156 17.34 1.25 10.46
N ALA A 157 17.61 2.53 10.24
CA ALA A 157 16.69 3.62 10.59
C ALA A 157 15.37 3.56 9.81
N THR A 158 15.40 3.03 8.59
CA THR A 158 14.27 2.83 7.68
C THR A 158 14.25 1.39 7.17
N SER A 159 13.06 0.85 6.85
CA SER A 159 12.92 -0.38 6.07
C SER A 159 13.22 -0.09 4.60
N LYS A 160 13.75 -1.08 3.88
CA LYS A 160 13.84 -1.04 2.41
C LYS A 160 12.62 -1.59 1.69
N TYR A 161 11.74 -2.31 2.39
CA TYR A 161 10.54 -2.91 1.78
C TYR A 161 9.38 -1.91 1.72
N PRO A 162 8.41 -2.10 0.79
CA PRO A 162 7.20 -1.29 0.76
C PRO A 162 6.43 -1.30 2.09
N GLU A 163 5.57 -0.32 2.30
CA GLU A 163 4.79 -0.14 3.55
C GLU A 163 3.48 -0.95 3.60
N SER A 164 3.12 -1.63 2.51
CA SER A 164 1.92 -2.47 2.39
C SER A 164 2.11 -3.65 1.44
N CYS A 165 1.19 -4.61 1.48
CA CYS A 165 1.08 -5.68 0.49
C CYS A 165 -0.03 -5.31 -0.52
N PRO A 166 0.15 -5.49 -1.83
CA PRO A 166 -0.82 -5.02 -2.81
C PRO A 166 -2.15 -5.77 -2.73
N THR A 167 -3.25 -5.03 -2.72
CA THR A 167 -4.63 -5.55 -2.79
C THR A 167 -5.22 -5.50 -4.20
N ASN A 168 -4.60 -4.75 -5.12
CA ASN A 168 -5.08 -4.59 -6.49
C ASN A 168 -5.19 -5.95 -7.22
N PRO A 169 -6.36 -6.30 -7.80
CA PRO A 169 -6.55 -7.59 -8.44
C PRO A 169 -5.64 -7.80 -9.65
N PHE A 170 -5.10 -6.73 -10.25
CA PHE A 170 -4.27 -6.73 -11.45
C PHE A 170 -2.74 -6.59 -11.19
N THR A 171 -2.27 -6.50 -9.94
CA THR A 171 -0.82 -6.57 -9.59
C THR A 171 -0.12 -7.75 -10.26
N LEU A 172 1.04 -7.53 -10.90
CA LEU A 172 1.87 -8.56 -11.53
C LEU A 172 3.07 -8.96 -10.68
N GLY A 173 3.58 -8.05 -9.85
CA GLY A 173 4.76 -8.32 -9.02
C GLY A 173 4.84 -7.44 -7.77
N SER A 174 5.35 -8.03 -6.69
CA SER A 174 5.60 -7.35 -5.42
C SER A 174 6.86 -7.89 -4.75
N VAL A 175 7.42 -7.09 -3.85
CA VAL A 175 8.43 -7.54 -2.89
C VAL A 175 7.87 -7.37 -1.50
N TRP A 176 7.84 -8.46 -0.75
CA TRP A 176 7.44 -8.47 0.65
C TRP A 176 8.65 -8.66 1.55
N GLY A 177 8.72 -7.96 2.68
CA GLY A 177 9.75 -8.24 3.66
C GLY A 177 9.66 -7.46 4.95
N VAL A 178 10.35 -7.99 5.96
CA VAL A 178 10.60 -7.34 7.25
C VAL A 178 12.10 -7.15 7.36
N GLU A 179 12.53 -5.91 7.62
CA GLU A 179 13.96 -5.59 7.76
C GLU A 179 14.56 -6.22 9.04
N LYS A 180 15.86 -6.46 9.04
CA LYS A 180 16.59 -6.99 10.19
C LYS A 180 16.46 -6.04 11.39
N GLY A 181 15.99 -6.57 12.51
CA GLY A 181 15.75 -5.81 13.73
C GLY A 181 14.48 -4.96 13.69
N TRP A 182 13.55 -5.30 12.80
CA TRP A 182 12.20 -4.76 12.72
C TRP A 182 11.17 -5.85 13.07
N ALA A 183 9.92 -5.42 13.24
CA ALA A 183 8.78 -6.30 13.41
C ALA A 183 7.57 -5.76 12.64
N SER A 184 6.77 -6.65 12.07
CA SER A 184 5.54 -6.34 11.34
C SER A 184 4.31 -6.75 12.16
N ASN A 185 3.24 -5.95 12.12
CA ASN A 185 2.00 -6.25 12.85
C ASN A 185 1.28 -7.47 12.23
N THR A 186 0.76 -8.35 13.08
CA THR A 186 -0.05 -9.52 12.66
C THR A 186 -1.50 -9.20 12.36
N SER A 187 -2.02 -8.05 12.80
CA SER A 187 -3.36 -7.56 12.45
C SER A 187 -3.30 -6.73 11.17
N ASN A 188 -4.21 -7.00 10.23
CA ASN A 188 -4.38 -6.17 9.03
C ASN A 188 -5.41 -5.03 9.24
N GLY A 189 -5.92 -4.85 10.47
CA GLY A 189 -6.92 -3.81 10.78
C GLY A 189 -8.17 -3.95 9.90
N TYR A 190 -8.55 -2.86 9.24
CA TYR A 190 -9.70 -2.80 8.32
C TYR A 190 -9.63 -3.73 7.10
N TYR A 191 -8.47 -4.33 6.80
CA TYR A 191 -8.34 -5.36 5.75
C TYR A 191 -8.64 -6.79 6.24
N SER A 192 -8.92 -6.97 7.54
CA SER A 192 -9.41 -8.23 8.11
C SER A 192 -10.90 -8.13 8.42
N GLU A 193 -11.63 -9.25 8.29
CA GLU A 193 -13.05 -9.31 8.66
C GLU A 193 -13.24 -9.01 10.16
N PRO A 194 -14.12 -8.06 10.52
CA PRO A 194 -14.43 -7.77 11.92
C PRO A 194 -15.19 -8.94 12.54
N VAL A 195 -14.96 -9.20 13.83
CA VAL A 195 -15.56 -10.34 14.53
C VAL A 195 -16.63 -9.89 15.51
N ASP A 196 -17.70 -10.69 15.61
CA ASP A 196 -18.77 -10.46 16.58
C ASP A 196 -18.33 -10.89 17.99
N LEU A 197 -17.63 -9.99 18.68
CA LEU A 197 -17.34 -10.11 20.11
C LEU A 197 -18.16 -9.04 20.86
N PRO A 198 -19.09 -9.44 21.75
CA PRO A 198 -19.75 -8.52 22.67
C PRO A 198 -18.77 -7.89 23.67
N ALA A 199 -19.14 -6.76 24.28
CA ALA A 199 -18.38 -6.17 25.37
C ALA A 199 -18.16 -7.18 26.52
N GLY A 200 -16.94 -7.25 27.05
CA GLY A 200 -16.58 -8.24 28.07
C GLY A 200 -15.09 -8.56 28.14
N GLY A 201 -14.74 -9.46 29.07
CA GLY A 201 -13.38 -9.95 29.29
C GLY A 201 -13.12 -11.30 28.63
N TYR A 202 -12.02 -11.39 27.91
CA TYR A 202 -11.60 -12.55 27.13
C TYR A 202 -10.10 -12.85 27.31
N THR A 203 -9.69 -14.04 26.88
CA THR A 203 -8.29 -14.43 26.67
C THR A 203 -8.12 -14.88 25.23
N ALA A 204 -7.31 -14.15 24.47
CA ALA A 204 -6.90 -14.53 23.13
C ALA A 204 -5.58 -15.31 23.17
N THR A 205 -5.44 -16.28 22.28
CA THR A 205 -4.18 -16.96 21.98
C THR A 205 -3.88 -16.78 20.50
N VAL A 206 -2.72 -16.17 20.21
CA VAL A 206 -2.21 -15.91 18.85
C VAL A 206 -1.06 -16.87 18.56
N ALA A 207 -1.10 -17.56 17.42
CA ALA A 207 -0.06 -18.47 16.97
C ALA A 207 0.29 -18.24 15.50
N VAL A 208 1.48 -18.67 15.08
CA VAL A 208 1.80 -18.82 13.64
C VAL A 208 1.41 -20.23 13.22
N ALA A 209 0.64 -20.38 12.14
CA ALA A 209 0.17 -21.68 11.65
C ALA A 209 1.31 -22.66 11.38
N LYS A 210 1.12 -23.95 11.70
CA LYS A 210 2.19 -24.98 11.64
C LYS A 210 2.92 -25.00 10.29
N LYS A 211 2.18 -24.88 9.18
CA LYS A 211 2.73 -24.85 7.81
C LYS A 211 3.82 -23.78 7.62
N TYR A 212 3.66 -22.59 8.22
CA TYR A 212 4.66 -21.53 8.15
C TYR A 212 5.77 -21.69 9.18
N ARG A 213 5.47 -22.24 10.36
CA ARG A 213 6.50 -22.60 11.35
C ARG A 213 7.52 -23.57 10.77
N ASP A 214 7.04 -24.65 10.14
CA ASP A 214 7.88 -25.65 9.49
C ASP A 214 8.65 -25.06 8.27
N LEU A 215 7.99 -24.20 7.48
CA LEU A 215 8.58 -23.59 6.28
C LEU A 215 9.69 -22.58 6.57
N LEU A 216 9.50 -21.75 7.61
CA LEU A 216 10.31 -20.57 7.92
C LEU A 216 11.19 -20.75 9.18
N GLY A 217 11.06 -21.86 9.90
CA GLY A 217 11.84 -22.14 11.11
C GLY A 217 11.36 -21.39 12.36
N ILE A 218 10.07 -21.02 12.42
CA ILE A 218 9.50 -20.26 13.54
C ILE A 218 9.18 -21.22 14.70
N ALA A 219 9.67 -20.91 15.91
CA ALA A 219 9.39 -21.70 17.10
C ALA A 219 7.88 -21.73 17.44
N ASN A 220 7.38 -22.87 17.92
CA ASN A 220 5.99 -22.99 18.38
C ASN A 220 5.80 -22.31 19.76
N LYS A 221 5.75 -20.97 19.76
CA LYS A 221 5.57 -20.11 20.95
C LYS A 221 4.35 -19.21 20.77
N PRO A 222 3.12 -19.74 20.95
CA PRO A 222 1.92 -18.92 20.91
C PRO A 222 1.92 -17.88 22.03
N GLN A 223 1.35 -16.72 21.75
CA GLN A 223 1.22 -15.61 22.70
C GLN A 223 -0.18 -15.64 23.31
N THR A 224 -0.29 -15.40 24.62
CA THR A 224 -1.57 -15.36 25.34
C THR A 224 -1.78 -13.96 25.89
N ILE A 225 -2.93 -13.37 25.55
CA ILE A 225 -3.22 -11.95 25.70
C ILE A 225 -4.61 -11.81 26.31
N LYS A 226 -4.74 -11.04 27.40
CA LYS A 226 -6.04 -10.68 27.96
C LYS A 226 -6.66 -9.58 27.10
N VAL A 227 -7.93 -9.73 26.74
CA VAL A 227 -8.63 -8.79 25.88
C VAL A 227 -9.85 -8.27 26.62
N THR A 228 -9.99 -6.95 26.69
CA THR A 228 -11.22 -6.28 27.11
C THR A 228 -11.89 -5.72 25.86
N VAL A 229 -13.12 -6.12 25.57
CA VAL A 229 -13.94 -5.45 24.55
C VAL A 229 -14.85 -4.45 25.26
N ARG A 230 -14.90 -3.19 24.80
CA ARG A 230 -15.82 -2.16 25.29
C ARG A 230 -16.68 -1.63 24.13
N THR A 231 -17.93 -1.28 24.42
CA THR A 231 -18.80 -0.58 23.45
C THR A 231 -18.53 0.91 23.51
N ILE A 232 -18.50 1.57 22.35
CA ILE A 232 -18.43 3.02 22.21
C ILE A 232 -19.63 3.47 21.35
N SER A 233 -20.38 4.46 21.83
CA SER A 233 -21.41 5.18 21.07
C SER A 233 -20.89 6.58 20.69
N GLU A 234 -21.45 7.20 19.66
CA GLU A 234 -21.00 8.53 19.18
C GLU A 234 -21.19 9.64 20.24
N ASP A 235 -22.14 9.47 21.17
CA ASP A 235 -22.34 10.36 22.33
C ASP A 235 -21.23 10.24 23.42
N GLY A 236 -20.21 9.39 23.20
CA GLY A 236 -19.33 8.84 24.24
C GLY A 236 -18.15 9.70 24.72
N GLU A 237 -17.77 10.77 24.01
CA GLU A 237 -16.65 11.66 24.40
C GLU A 237 -16.99 12.59 25.60
N GLY A 238 -17.28 12.01 26.76
CA GLY A 238 -17.62 12.82 27.95
C GLY A 238 -17.54 12.16 29.33
N ALA A 239 -17.59 10.82 29.43
CA ALA A 239 -17.84 10.15 30.72
C ALA A 239 -16.58 9.79 31.54
N ALA A 240 -15.43 9.51 30.90
CA ALA A 240 -14.23 9.02 31.60
C ALA A 240 -13.43 10.10 32.36
N ALA A 241 -13.61 11.38 32.01
CA ALA A 241 -12.80 12.48 32.53
C ALA A 241 -13.36 13.17 33.81
N ARG A 242 -14.57 12.79 34.26
CA ARG A 242 -15.28 13.54 35.33
C ARG A 242 -15.24 12.92 36.74
N SER A 243 -14.72 11.71 36.91
CA SER A 243 -14.66 11.04 38.23
C SER A 243 -13.35 11.25 39.02
N ALA A 244 -12.40 12.05 38.52
CA ALA A 244 -11.09 12.26 39.15
C ALA A 244 -10.85 13.68 39.75
N LYS A 245 -11.86 14.56 39.77
CA LYS A 245 -11.75 15.92 40.35
C LYS A 245 -12.74 16.17 41.49
N ARG A 246 -12.56 15.47 42.61
CA ARG A 246 -13.18 15.84 43.90
C ARG A 246 -12.38 15.42 45.14
N ALA A 247 -11.11 15.79 45.21
CA ALA A 247 -10.33 15.88 46.46
C ALA A 247 -9.12 16.82 46.26
N GLY A 248 -8.79 17.63 47.29
CA GLY A 248 -7.50 18.32 47.38
C GLY A 248 -7.41 19.75 46.82
N THR A 249 -7.89 20.73 47.59
CA THR A 249 -7.46 22.14 47.49
C THR A 249 -6.10 22.35 48.17
N ALA A 250 -5.12 22.96 47.48
CA ALA A 250 -4.25 24.03 48.04
C ALA A 250 -3.10 24.47 47.08
N ALA A 251 -3.04 25.79 46.84
CA ALA A 251 -1.86 26.67 46.91
C ALA A 251 -0.60 26.47 46.00
N HIS A 252 -0.32 27.53 45.21
CA HIS A 252 1.00 28.09 44.80
C HIS A 252 1.99 27.23 43.96
N SER A 253 2.75 27.75 42.99
CA SER A 253 2.80 29.06 42.29
C SER A 253 3.64 28.94 40.99
N ALA A 254 3.43 29.87 40.03
CA ALA A 254 4.26 30.36 38.90
C ALA A 254 5.59 29.62 38.49
N HIS A 255 6.01 29.48 37.23
CA HIS A 255 6.09 30.37 36.03
C HIS A 255 6.27 29.49 34.76
N SER A 256 6.29 29.92 33.47
CA SER A 256 5.88 31.10 32.66
C SER A 256 5.80 30.57 31.20
N ALA A 257 4.81 30.88 30.36
CA ALA A 257 4.54 32.12 29.62
C ALA A 257 5.60 32.50 28.55
N HIS A 258 5.21 32.36 27.26
CA HIS A 258 5.36 33.29 26.11
C HIS A 258 4.83 32.53 24.86
N ASP A 259 3.60 32.75 24.41
CA ASP A 259 3.02 33.95 23.73
C ASP A 259 3.34 34.00 22.23
N MET A 260 2.27 34.07 21.44
CA MET A 260 2.17 34.78 20.16
C MET A 260 0.67 34.81 19.80
N SER A 261 0.01 35.88 20.23
CA SER A 261 -1.39 36.17 19.93
C SER A 261 -1.54 36.85 18.56
N ASN A 262 -2.63 36.60 17.84
CA ASN A 262 -3.25 37.63 17.00
C ASN A 262 -4.76 37.40 16.85
N MET A 263 -5.51 38.51 16.78
CA MET A 263 -6.97 38.53 16.63
C MET A 263 -7.38 38.86 15.19
N GLY A 264 -8.64 38.56 14.85
CA GLY A 264 -9.27 39.00 13.61
C GLY A 264 -10.69 38.44 13.45
N ALA A 265 -11.66 39.02 14.16
CA ALA A 265 -13.08 38.85 13.82
C ALA A 265 -13.36 39.42 12.42
N GLY A 266 -14.40 39.03 11.68
CA GLY A 266 -15.52 38.14 11.95
C GLY A 266 -16.69 38.59 11.05
N HIS A 267 -17.62 37.70 10.68
CA HIS A 267 -18.87 38.09 10.00
C HIS A 267 -19.96 37.05 10.23
N ASP A 268 -21.11 37.51 10.70
CA ASP A 268 -22.33 36.71 10.89
C ASP A 268 -22.95 36.28 9.57
N MET A 269 -23.51 35.07 9.53
CA MET A 269 -24.81 34.80 8.91
C MET A 269 -25.53 33.72 9.72
N ALA A 270 -26.64 34.10 10.35
CA ALA A 270 -27.57 33.20 11.00
C ALA A 270 -28.82 33.01 10.15
N GLY A 271 -29.33 31.78 10.05
CA GLY A 271 -30.65 31.53 9.45
C GLY A 271 -30.87 30.08 9.04
N MET A 272 -32.10 29.60 9.28
CA MET A 272 -32.62 28.26 8.96
C MET A 272 -32.02 27.11 9.81
N GLY A 273 -32.79 26.24 10.45
CA GLY A 273 -34.26 26.17 10.58
C GLY A 273 -34.67 24.74 10.96
N THR A 274 -35.20 24.53 12.16
CA THR A 274 -35.52 23.20 12.70
C THR A 274 -36.94 22.73 12.34
N ALA A 275 -37.07 21.59 11.65
CA ALA A 275 -38.28 20.76 11.56
C ALA A 275 -37.91 19.35 10.99
N PRO A 276 -38.78 18.32 11.02
CA PRO A 276 -38.66 17.26 12.02
C PRO A 276 -38.38 15.86 11.42
N GLY A 277 -38.19 14.87 12.29
CA GLY A 277 -37.74 13.52 11.93
C GLY A 277 -38.66 12.74 10.98
N SER A 278 -38.04 11.93 10.12
CA SER A 278 -38.69 10.93 9.26
C SER A 278 -38.42 9.52 9.81
N ALA A 279 -39.47 8.70 9.92
CA ALA A 279 -39.35 7.31 10.36
C ALA A 279 -38.74 6.41 9.25
N PRO A 280 -38.08 5.29 9.60
CA PRO A 280 -37.36 4.47 8.63
C PRO A 280 -38.30 3.65 7.72
N THR A 281 -38.04 3.68 6.43
CA THR A 281 -38.60 2.73 5.44
C THR A 281 -37.69 1.51 5.27
N PRO A 282 -38.23 0.31 4.96
CA PRO A 282 -37.45 -0.92 5.02
C PRO A 282 -36.87 -1.36 3.67
N GLY A 283 -35.56 -1.59 3.65
CA GLY A 283 -34.96 -2.71 2.92
C GLY A 283 -34.89 -2.64 1.39
N THR A 284 -34.04 -1.74 0.86
CA THR A 284 -33.31 -1.98 -0.40
C THR A 284 -31.84 -2.13 -0.08
N GLY A 285 -31.22 -3.23 -0.51
CA GLY A 285 -29.84 -3.54 -0.18
C GLY A 285 -28.86 -2.65 -0.93
N HIS A 286 -28.43 -1.56 -0.29
CA HIS A 286 -27.24 -0.84 -0.74
C HIS A 286 -26.06 -1.81 -0.78
N VAL A 287 -25.39 -1.86 -1.93
CA VAL A 287 -24.13 -2.58 -2.05
C VAL A 287 -23.08 -1.77 -1.31
N TYR A 288 -22.88 -2.10 -0.03
CA TYR A 288 -21.67 -1.71 0.69
C TYR A 288 -20.49 -2.38 -0.01
N SER A 289 -19.85 -1.68 -0.95
CA SER A 289 -18.51 -2.07 -1.40
C SER A 289 -17.58 -1.89 -0.20
N ASN A 290 -17.18 -3.00 0.42
CA ASN A 290 -16.16 -3.04 1.48
C ASN A 290 -14.78 -2.81 0.87
N GLY A 291 -14.61 -1.61 0.31
CA GLY A 291 -13.56 -1.26 -0.62
C GLY A 291 -13.80 0.13 -1.19
N ARG A 292 -13.69 1.17 -0.35
CA ARG A 292 -13.66 2.57 -0.81
C ARG A 292 -12.36 2.87 -1.58
N GLY A 293 -12.20 2.26 -2.75
CA GLY A 293 -11.21 2.72 -3.71
C GLY A 293 -11.56 4.16 -4.11
N ALA A 294 -10.63 5.09 -3.90
CA ALA A 294 -10.71 6.52 -4.22
C ALA A 294 -11.39 7.49 -3.22
N ASP A 295 -11.93 7.06 -2.08
CA ASP A 295 -12.13 7.94 -0.90
C ASP A 295 -10.95 7.73 0.07
N ALA A 296 -9.80 8.34 -0.25
CA ALA A 296 -8.52 8.27 0.47
C ALA A 296 -8.04 6.84 0.84
N PRO A 297 -6.96 6.31 0.24
CA PRO A 297 -6.40 5.03 0.70
C PRO A 297 -6.11 5.13 2.20
N THR A 298 -6.70 4.24 3.00
CA THR A 298 -6.56 4.30 4.47
C THR A 298 -5.08 4.38 4.81
N PRO A 299 -4.60 5.47 5.46
CA PRO A 299 -3.18 5.67 5.63
C PRO A 299 -2.56 4.44 6.33
N PRO A 300 -1.40 3.95 5.87
CA PRO A 300 -0.72 2.85 6.56
C PRO A 300 -0.57 3.24 8.04
N ALA A 301 -0.97 2.34 8.93
CA ALA A 301 -1.06 2.62 10.36
C ALA A 301 0.28 3.18 10.87
N ARG A 302 0.27 4.46 11.29
CA ARG A 302 1.50 5.23 11.51
C ARG A 302 2.43 4.52 12.50
N PRO A 303 3.69 4.25 12.15
CA PRO A 303 4.64 3.67 13.09
C PRO A 303 4.86 4.60 14.29
N HIS A 304 4.69 4.09 15.50
CA HIS A 304 5.02 4.80 16.74
C HIS A 304 6.55 4.89 16.98
N ALA A 305 7.31 5.52 16.06
CA ALA A 305 8.78 5.67 16.20
C ALA A 305 9.42 6.85 15.41
N ILE A 306 9.38 8.06 15.99
CA ILE A 306 10.43 9.13 15.97
C ILE A 306 11.16 9.48 14.64
N GLY A 307 10.88 10.69 14.13
CA GLY A 307 11.86 11.80 13.97
C GLY A 307 12.91 11.76 12.82
N PRO A 308 13.06 12.85 12.02
CA PRO A 308 13.95 12.86 10.85
C PRO A 308 15.41 13.22 11.18
N ARG A 309 16.36 12.31 10.95
CA ARG A 309 17.77 12.65 10.64
C ARG A 309 18.36 11.71 9.58
N ALA A 310 19.20 12.30 8.72
CA ALA A 310 19.61 11.72 7.44
C ALA A 310 20.86 10.82 7.50
N LEU A 311 21.01 9.96 6.50
CA LEU A 311 22.26 9.29 6.13
C LEU A 311 22.64 9.64 4.69
N LYS A 312 23.94 9.70 4.41
CA LYS A 312 24.53 10.11 3.11
C LYS A 312 25.32 8.96 2.48
N HIS A 313 25.18 8.85 1.16
CA HIS A 313 26.02 8.12 0.19
C HIS A 313 26.04 6.58 0.22
N LEU A 314 25.59 5.97 -0.90
CA LEU A 314 26.49 5.46 -1.97
C LEU A 314 25.69 4.93 -3.18
N GLY A 315 25.66 5.66 -4.30
CA GLY A 315 25.26 5.14 -5.62
C GLY A 315 23.77 4.78 -5.83
N ASP A 316 22.91 5.79 -5.87
CA ASP A 316 21.60 5.87 -6.56
C ASP A 316 21.30 7.37 -6.78
N GLY A 317 20.31 7.72 -7.61
CA GLY A 317 20.02 9.12 -7.99
C GLY A 317 18.55 9.53 -7.74
N PRO A 318 18.21 10.83 -7.74
CA PRO A 318 16.82 11.27 -7.71
C PRO A 318 16.01 10.62 -8.84
N GLY A 319 14.88 9.97 -8.53
CA GLY A 319 14.04 9.28 -9.52
C GLY A 319 14.61 7.98 -10.11
N HIS A 320 15.71 7.44 -9.58
CA HIS A 320 16.25 6.13 -10.01
C HIS A 320 16.79 5.32 -8.83
N THR A 321 16.26 4.11 -8.64
CA THR A 321 16.74 3.14 -7.65
C THR A 321 16.65 1.71 -8.14
N ASP A 322 17.40 0.79 -7.51
CA ASP A 322 17.25 -0.66 -7.64
C ASP A 322 16.10 -1.24 -6.78
N GLY A 323 15.30 -0.37 -6.15
CA GLY A 323 14.20 -0.69 -5.25
C GLY A 323 14.64 -0.88 -3.79
N SER A 324 15.94 -1.13 -3.54
CA SER A 324 16.44 -1.47 -2.20
C SER A 324 16.64 -0.27 -1.26
N ARG A 325 16.32 0.95 -1.72
CA ARG A 325 16.53 2.21 -0.99
C ARG A 325 15.42 3.21 -1.29
N ILE A 326 15.13 4.06 -0.31
CA ILE A 326 14.24 5.21 -0.48
C ILE A 326 14.93 6.23 -1.40
N ALA A 327 14.47 6.33 -2.64
CA ALA A 327 14.96 7.35 -3.57
C ALA A 327 14.51 8.75 -3.10
N PRO A 328 15.38 9.77 -3.12
CA PRO A 328 14.95 11.13 -2.81
C PRO A 328 14.00 11.63 -3.91
N ALA A 329 12.88 12.22 -3.48
CA ALA A 329 11.86 12.77 -4.39
C ALA A 329 12.46 13.73 -5.43
N LEU A 330 11.95 13.66 -6.66
CA LEU A 330 12.34 14.56 -7.74
C LEU A 330 11.83 15.97 -7.43
N LYS A 331 12.75 16.91 -7.18
CA LYS A 331 12.43 18.30 -6.80
C LYS A 331 11.61 19.02 -7.89
N PRO A 332 10.46 19.62 -7.55
CA PRO A 332 9.70 20.49 -8.45
C PRO A 332 10.56 21.63 -9.02
N ASN A 333 10.30 22.03 -10.26
CA ASN A 333 10.92 23.22 -10.82
C ASN A 333 10.31 24.47 -10.14
N THR A 334 11.16 25.38 -9.64
CA THR A 334 10.71 26.60 -8.94
C THR A 334 10.13 27.67 -9.86
N LYS A 335 10.22 27.46 -11.18
CA LYS A 335 9.74 28.37 -12.23
C LYS A 335 9.31 27.55 -13.45
N ARG A 336 8.33 28.09 -14.17
CA ARG A 336 7.96 27.65 -15.52
C ARG A 336 9.21 27.52 -16.40
N PRO A 337 9.36 26.45 -17.21
CA PRO A 337 10.57 26.23 -17.98
C PRO A 337 10.64 27.26 -19.13
N THR A 338 11.85 27.76 -19.40
CA THR A 338 12.14 28.74 -20.45
C THR A 338 13.14 28.18 -21.46
N GLY A 339 13.08 28.68 -22.70
CA GLY A 339 13.89 28.20 -23.81
C GLY A 339 13.12 27.25 -24.74
N ALA A 340 13.85 26.49 -25.57
CA ALA A 340 13.25 25.56 -26.51
C ALA A 340 12.86 24.24 -25.81
N ALA A 341 11.62 23.79 -26.04
CA ALA A 341 11.19 22.46 -25.65
C ALA A 341 12.02 21.39 -26.34
N LYS A 342 12.39 20.33 -25.60
CA LYS A 342 13.19 19.22 -26.11
C LYS A 342 12.79 17.93 -25.41
N VAL A 343 12.31 16.97 -26.19
CA VAL A 343 12.22 15.55 -25.80
C VAL A 343 13.59 14.92 -26.08
N PRO A 344 14.39 14.56 -25.06
CA PRO A 344 15.70 13.97 -25.27
C PRO A 344 15.60 12.47 -25.53
N ASP A 345 16.64 11.90 -26.14
CA ASP A 345 16.81 10.45 -26.25
C ASP A 345 17.30 9.86 -24.93
N VAL A 346 16.36 9.77 -23.99
CA VAL A 346 16.47 9.09 -22.70
C VAL A 346 15.20 8.25 -22.48
N PRO A 347 15.25 7.23 -21.61
CA PRO A 347 14.10 6.37 -21.36
C PRO A 347 12.89 7.16 -20.85
N LYS A 348 11.70 6.66 -21.16
CA LYS A 348 10.41 7.34 -20.92
C LYS A 348 9.52 6.42 -20.08
N PRO A 349 8.44 6.94 -19.47
CA PRO A 349 7.37 6.08 -18.94
C PRO A 349 6.80 5.17 -20.04
N ASP A 350 6.11 4.12 -19.60
CA ASP A 350 5.34 3.20 -20.43
C ASP A 350 4.00 2.99 -19.71
N LEU A 351 3.04 3.88 -19.97
CA LEU A 351 1.73 3.85 -19.35
C LEU A 351 0.91 2.72 -19.95
N ARG A 352 0.24 1.99 -19.08
CA ARG A 352 -0.59 0.84 -19.45
C ARG A 352 -1.88 0.92 -18.66
N SER A 353 -3.00 0.84 -19.35
CA SER A 353 -4.28 0.68 -18.69
C SER A 353 -4.44 -0.76 -18.19
N LEU A 354 -5.07 -0.91 -17.03
CA LEU A 354 -5.58 -2.19 -16.54
C LEU A 354 -7.07 -2.32 -16.90
N PRO A 355 -7.59 -3.54 -17.09
CA PRO A 355 -9.04 -3.72 -17.26
C PRO A 355 -9.77 -3.19 -16.02
N ALA A 356 -10.94 -2.59 -16.20
CA ALA A 356 -11.75 -2.13 -15.09
C ALA A 356 -12.16 -3.28 -14.15
N TRP A 357 -12.40 -2.95 -12.87
CA TRP A 357 -12.92 -3.86 -11.84
C TRP A 357 -13.79 -3.10 -10.84
N ASP A 358 -14.25 -3.75 -9.76
CA ASP A 358 -15.20 -3.22 -8.79
C ASP A 358 -16.49 -2.72 -9.48
N ILE A 359 -16.93 -3.49 -10.48
CA ILE A 359 -18.02 -3.08 -11.37
C ILE A 359 -19.38 -3.42 -10.77
N GLY A 360 -20.21 -2.40 -10.61
CA GLY A 360 -21.55 -2.49 -10.04
C GLY A 360 -22.60 -1.69 -10.80
N ILE A 361 -23.85 -1.81 -10.36
CA ILE A 361 -24.92 -0.86 -10.69
C ILE A 361 -25.25 -0.09 -9.40
N SER A 362 -25.32 1.23 -9.51
CA SER A 362 -25.76 2.18 -8.48
C SER A 362 -27.00 2.93 -8.96
N ASP A 363 -27.81 3.44 -8.03
CA ASP A 363 -28.90 4.39 -8.27
C ASP A 363 -28.43 5.86 -8.40
N GLY A 364 -27.12 6.09 -8.26
CA GLY A 364 -26.45 7.39 -8.40
C GLY A 364 -25.97 7.96 -7.06
N GLU A 365 -25.09 8.96 -7.12
CA GLU A 365 -24.68 9.75 -5.94
C GLU A 365 -25.33 11.15 -5.92
N ASP A 366 -25.14 11.92 -4.86
CA ASP A 366 -25.58 13.32 -4.78
C ASP A 366 -25.02 14.14 -5.97
N GLY A 367 -25.91 14.52 -6.88
CA GLY A 367 -25.60 15.24 -8.11
C GLY A 367 -25.86 14.45 -9.41
N ASP A 368 -26.12 13.14 -9.32
CA ASP A 368 -26.68 12.35 -10.42
C ASP A 368 -28.18 12.62 -10.60
N VAL A 369 -28.74 12.15 -11.71
CA VAL A 369 -30.18 12.28 -12.00
C VAL A 369 -30.94 11.17 -11.26
N PRO A 370 -31.85 11.48 -10.31
CA PRO A 370 -32.53 10.45 -9.53
C PRO A 370 -33.38 9.51 -10.39
N GLY A 371 -33.41 8.23 -10.00
CA GLY A 371 -34.18 7.19 -10.71
C GLY A 371 -33.52 6.67 -11.99
N LYS A 372 -32.22 6.92 -12.16
CA LYS A 372 -31.36 6.35 -13.20
C LYS A 372 -30.55 5.17 -12.65
N ASP A 373 -30.05 4.33 -13.55
CA ASP A 373 -29.13 3.23 -13.24
C ASP A 373 -27.74 3.56 -13.79
N TYR A 374 -26.75 3.65 -12.91
CA TYR A 374 -25.37 4.01 -13.24
C TYR A 374 -24.44 2.80 -13.10
N MET A 375 -23.66 2.50 -14.14
CA MET A 375 -22.58 1.53 -14.07
C MET A 375 -21.31 2.19 -13.52
N VAL A 376 -20.97 1.80 -12.30
CA VAL A 376 -19.79 2.27 -11.55
C VAL A 376 -18.65 1.24 -11.69
N PHE A 377 -17.40 1.70 -11.62
CA PHE A 377 -16.21 0.87 -11.83
C PHE A 377 -14.92 1.54 -11.35
N SER A 378 -13.91 0.76 -10.94
CA SER A 378 -12.52 1.20 -10.80
C SER A 378 -11.77 1.10 -12.12
N ALA A 379 -10.90 2.08 -12.39
CA ALA A 379 -10.01 2.12 -13.54
C ALA A 379 -8.59 2.53 -13.10
N ASN A 380 -7.57 1.99 -13.75
CA ASN A 380 -6.18 2.24 -13.42
C ASN A 380 -5.31 2.43 -14.66
N VAL A 381 -4.36 3.35 -14.55
CA VAL A 381 -3.22 3.49 -15.45
C VAL A 381 -1.94 3.34 -14.63
N TRP A 382 -1.01 2.50 -15.07
CA TRP A 382 0.25 2.25 -14.37
C TRP A 382 1.47 2.42 -15.26
N ASN A 383 2.58 2.81 -14.64
CA ASN A 383 3.83 3.05 -15.34
C ASN A 383 4.75 1.82 -15.27
N ALA A 384 4.83 1.06 -16.37
CA ALA A 384 5.73 -0.08 -16.49
C ALA A 384 7.22 0.31 -16.64
N GLY A 385 7.51 1.61 -16.70
CA GLY A 385 8.85 2.17 -16.74
C GLY A 385 9.51 2.14 -18.12
N PRO A 386 10.84 2.27 -18.21
CA PRO A 386 11.82 2.24 -17.11
C PRO A 386 12.13 3.61 -16.47
N ALA A 387 11.34 4.66 -16.75
CA ALA A 387 11.47 5.98 -16.14
C ALA A 387 10.13 6.47 -15.54
N PRO A 388 10.14 7.29 -14.47
CA PRO A 388 8.92 7.87 -13.92
C PRO A 388 8.26 8.84 -14.92
N LEU A 389 6.94 8.97 -14.84
CA LEU A 389 6.23 10.10 -15.44
C LEU A 389 6.30 11.27 -14.45
N VAL A 390 6.72 12.44 -14.92
CA VAL A 390 6.86 13.66 -14.11
C VAL A 390 6.27 14.84 -14.86
N VAL A 391 5.26 15.48 -14.29
CA VAL A 391 4.58 16.65 -14.87
C VAL A 391 4.56 17.79 -13.85
N ASP A 392 4.99 18.99 -14.24
CA ASP A 392 4.75 20.21 -13.44
C ASP A 392 3.71 21.09 -14.13
N GLY A 393 2.70 21.52 -13.37
CA GLY A 393 1.80 22.61 -13.74
C GLY A 393 2.30 23.96 -13.23
N PHE A 394 2.12 25.02 -14.01
CA PHE A 394 2.34 26.40 -13.59
C PHE A 394 1.14 27.29 -13.90
N ARG A 395 0.48 27.80 -12.87
CA ARG A 395 -0.66 28.73 -12.99
C ARG A 395 -0.16 30.15 -13.24
N SER A 396 -0.71 30.79 -14.26
CA SER A 396 -0.51 32.24 -14.45
C SER A 396 -1.46 33.04 -13.54
N PRO A 397 -1.10 34.25 -13.08
CA PRO A 397 -1.99 35.05 -12.24
C PRO A 397 -3.37 35.26 -12.87
N GLY A 398 -4.44 34.99 -12.12
CA GLY A 398 -5.82 35.15 -12.57
C GLY A 398 -6.26 34.17 -13.68
N LYS A 399 -5.64 32.98 -13.76
CA LYS A 399 -6.08 31.89 -14.65
C LYS A 399 -6.58 30.70 -13.84
N GLU A 400 -7.68 30.12 -14.28
CA GLU A 400 -8.24 28.88 -13.71
C GLU A 400 -7.38 27.64 -14.01
N LEU A 401 -6.72 27.61 -15.17
CA LEU A 401 -5.88 26.50 -15.59
C LEU A 401 -4.38 26.75 -15.31
N MET A 402 -3.66 25.68 -14.98
CA MET A 402 -2.20 25.64 -15.09
C MET A 402 -1.79 25.19 -16.49
N ASP A 403 -0.66 25.70 -17.00
CA ASP A 403 0.00 25.08 -18.16
C ASP A 403 0.91 23.95 -17.68
N ALA A 404 0.79 22.76 -18.28
CA ALA A 404 1.48 21.56 -17.85
C ALA A 404 2.67 21.19 -18.75
N TYR A 405 3.76 20.74 -18.12
CA TYR A 405 5.01 20.38 -18.78
C TYR A 405 5.51 19.01 -18.29
N GLN A 406 5.76 18.07 -19.20
CA GLN A 406 6.42 16.80 -18.88
C GLN A 406 7.93 16.99 -18.83
N TYR A 407 8.60 16.40 -17.84
CA TYR A 407 10.05 16.49 -17.65
C TYR A 407 10.76 15.15 -17.86
N PHE A 408 11.96 15.21 -18.41
CA PHE A 408 12.78 14.03 -18.71
C PHE A 408 14.08 14.05 -17.91
N TYR A 409 14.42 12.91 -17.31
CA TYR A 409 15.58 12.72 -16.46
C TYR A 409 16.54 11.70 -17.08
N ASP A 410 17.85 11.91 -16.91
CA ASP A 410 18.87 10.91 -17.22
C ASP A 410 19.01 9.89 -16.10
N ALA A 411 19.71 8.78 -16.35
CA ALA A 411 19.92 7.70 -15.38
C ALA A 411 20.66 8.10 -14.08
N LYS A 412 21.10 9.36 -13.93
CA LYS A 412 21.69 9.91 -12.70
C LYS A 412 20.69 10.80 -11.92
N GLY A 413 19.45 10.93 -12.42
CA GLY A 413 18.42 11.79 -11.85
C GLY A 413 18.54 13.26 -12.24
N LYS A 414 19.32 13.59 -13.28
CA LYS A 414 19.45 14.97 -13.77
C LYS A 414 18.37 15.25 -14.81
N GLN A 415 17.65 16.35 -14.64
CA GLN A 415 16.72 16.85 -15.66
C GLN A 415 17.50 17.25 -16.92
N VAL A 416 17.13 16.67 -18.08
CA VAL A 416 17.83 16.82 -19.36
C VAL A 416 16.93 17.31 -20.51
N GLY A 417 15.63 17.45 -20.26
CA GLY A 417 14.68 18.03 -21.21
C GLY A 417 13.29 18.22 -20.60
N TYR A 418 12.41 18.84 -21.37
CA TYR A 418 11.00 19.01 -21.06
C TYR A 418 10.19 19.22 -22.35
N THR A 419 8.88 18.97 -22.29
CA THR A 419 7.92 19.37 -23.34
C THR A 419 6.64 19.92 -22.71
N PRO A 420 5.99 20.94 -23.29
CA PRO A 420 4.58 21.20 -23.01
C PRO A 420 3.76 19.93 -23.26
N THR A 421 2.79 19.66 -22.41
CA THR A 421 2.03 18.40 -22.45
C THR A 421 0.53 18.53 -22.15
N GLY A 422 0.01 19.73 -21.86
CA GLY A 422 -1.43 19.92 -21.62
C GLY A 422 -1.68 21.04 -20.62
N THR A 423 -2.74 20.88 -19.83
CA THR A 423 -3.07 21.78 -18.71
C THR A 423 -3.27 20.99 -17.42
N MET A 424 -3.42 21.69 -16.29
CA MET A 424 -4.09 21.14 -15.11
C MET A 424 -5.27 22.02 -14.76
N GLU A 425 -6.36 21.40 -14.30
CA GLU A 425 -7.58 22.07 -13.82
C GLU A 425 -7.81 21.79 -12.34
N TRP A 426 -8.53 22.68 -11.66
CA TRP A 426 -8.91 22.49 -10.26
C TRP A 426 -10.29 21.85 -10.19
N ASP A 427 -10.41 20.73 -9.47
CA ASP A 427 -11.70 20.13 -9.18
C ASP A 427 -12.23 20.66 -7.81
N PRO A 428 -13.35 21.40 -7.77
CA PRO A 428 -13.91 21.94 -6.54
C PRO A 428 -14.89 20.99 -5.84
N ARG A 429 -15.06 19.75 -6.32
CA ARG A 429 -15.99 18.78 -5.72
C ARG A 429 -15.43 18.26 -4.39
N VAL A 430 -16.30 18.14 -3.38
CA VAL A 430 -15.95 17.62 -2.05
C VAL A 430 -15.28 16.24 -2.20
N GLY A 431 -14.12 16.06 -1.55
CA GLY A 431 -13.31 14.83 -1.68
C GLY A 431 -12.36 14.79 -2.89
N HIS A 432 -12.50 15.73 -3.84
CA HIS A 432 -11.63 15.89 -5.01
C HIS A 432 -10.98 17.28 -5.09
N GLU A 433 -10.87 17.99 -3.97
CA GLU A 433 -10.29 19.33 -3.84
C GLU A 433 -8.76 19.33 -4.07
N HIS A 434 -8.36 19.07 -5.31
CA HIS A 434 -6.97 19.02 -5.78
C HIS A 434 -6.90 19.37 -7.29
N TRP A 435 -5.68 19.56 -7.80
CA TRP A 435 -5.46 19.74 -9.23
C TRP A 435 -5.46 18.41 -9.98
N HIS A 436 -5.92 18.43 -11.23
CA HIS A 436 -5.96 17.29 -12.14
C HIS A 436 -5.22 17.62 -13.43
N PHE A 437 -4.27 16.78 -13.86
CA PHE A 437 -3.71 16.83 -15.20
C PHE A 437 -4.74 16.40 -16.24
N THR A 438 -4.99 17.27 -17.24
CA THR A 438 -5.92 16.99 -18.34
C THR A 438 -5.30 16.02 -19.34
N ASP A 439 -6.12 15.14 -19.94
CA ASP A 439 -5.67 14.13 -20.93
C ASP A 439 -4.73 13.04 -20.34
N PHE A 440 -4.88 12.69 -19.06
CA PHE A 440 -4.20 11.51 -18.51
C PHE A 440 -4.85 10.19 -18.96
N ALA A 441 -6.17 10.12 -18.90
CA ALA A 441 -6.94 8.93 -19.24
C ALA A 441 -8.31 9.30 -19.81
N SER A 442 -8.97 8.36 -20.49
CA SER A 442 -10.37 8.49 -20.90
C SER A 442 -11.05 7.13 -20.81
N TYR A 443 -12.31 7.11 -20.38
CA TYR A 443 -13.10 5.90 -20.21
C TYR A 443 -14.33 5.91 -21.13
N ARG A 444 -14.61 4.77 -21.76
CA ARG A 444 -15.72 4.63 -22.73
C ARG A 444 -16.49 3.35 -22.45
N LEU A 445 -17.81 3.39 -22.65
CA LEU A 445 -18.64 2.20 -22.74
C LEU A 445 -18.89 1.91 -24.23
N LEU A 446 -18.44 0.74 -24.66
CA LEU A 446 -18.55 0.27 -26.03
C LEU A 446 -19.64 -0.82 -26.16
N SER A 447 -20.26 -0.84 -27.33
CA SER A 447 -21.15 -1.90 -27.84
C SER A 447 -20.43 -3.25 -27.97
N ALA A 448 -21.21 -4.32 -28.16
CA ALA A 448 -20.70 -5.65 -28.49
C ALA A 448 -19.80 -5.70 -29.74
N ASP A 449 -20.01 -4.79 -30.71
CA ASP A 449 -19.18 -4.61 -31.91
C ASP A 449 -18.01 -3.64 -31.73
N LYS A 450 -17.84 -3.10 -30.51
CA LYS A 450 -16.86 -2.08 -30.11
C LYS A 450 -17.08 -0.68 -30.70
N SER A 451 -18.25 -0.37 -31.23
CA SER A 451 -18.65 1.03 -31.41
C SER A 451 -18.85 1.74 -30.07
N GLU A 452 -18.45 3.01 -29.99
CA GLU A 452 -18.61 3.83 -28.78
C GLU A 452 -20.09 4.19 -28.55
N ILE A 453 -20.56 4.08 -27.30
CA ILE A 453 -21.93 4.43 -26.89
C ILE A 453 -21.92 5.62 -25.93
N VAL A 454 -21.09 5.53 -24.88
CA VAL A 454 -20.99 6.54 -23.83
C VAL A 454 -19.52 6.84 -23.59
N ARG A 455 -19.16 8.12 -23.54
CA ARG A 455 -17.86 8.59 -23.05
C ARG A 455 -18.07 9.11 -21.63
N SER A 456 -17.23 8.68 -20.69
CA SER A 456 -17.23 9.24 -19.33
C SER A 456 -16.77 10.70 -19.40
N GLY A 457 -17.33 11.57 -18.54
CA GLY A 457 -16.92 12.96 -18.43
C GLY A 457 -15.57 13.15 -17.72
N LYS A 458 -14.94 12.07 -17.23
CA LYS A 458 -13.66 12.14 -16.53
C LYS A 458 -12.48 11.95 -17.49
N GLU A 459 -11.82 13.05 -17.80
CA GLU A 459 -10.65 13.13 -18.68
C GLU A 459 -9.42 13.77 -18.01
N ALA A 460 -9.58 14.27 -16.77
CA ALA A 460 -8.53 14.88 -15.97
C ALA A 460 -8.37 14.13 -14.63
N PHE A 461 -7.12 13.96 -14.19
CA PHE A 461 -6.75 13.13 -13.04
C PHE A 461 -5.50 13.68 -12.33
N CYS A 462 -5.46 13.58 -11.00
CA CYS A 462 -4.26 13.82 -10.19
C CYS A 462 -3.34 12.59 -10.26
N LEU A 463 -2.10 12.71 -10.75
CA LEU A 463 -1.17 11.57 -10.83
C LEU A 463 -0.61 11.20 -9.45
N ALA A 464 -1.17 10.15 -8.86
CA ALA A 464 -0.76 9.60 -7.57
C ALA A 464 -0.32 8.12 -7.66
N ASN A 465 0.52 7.71 -6.71
CA ASN A 465 1.03 6.34 -6.62
C ASN A 465 0.15 5.50 -5.69
N THR A 466 -1.12 5.32 -6.07
CA THR A 466 -2.13 4.68 -5.22
C THR A 466 -1.92 3.16 -5.10
N ASP A 467 -1.39 2.52 -6.14
CA ASP A 467 -1.30 1.07 -6.25
C ASP A 467 0.10 0.57 -6.62
N ALA A 468 0.53 -0.52 -5.99
CA ALA A 468 1.72 -1.26 -6.37
C ALA A 468 1.36 -2.34 -7.41
N ILE A 469 1.60 -2.05 -8.70
CA ILE A 469 1.22 -2.95 -9.80
C ILE A 469 2.34 -3.93 -10.16
N ASP A 470 3.57 -3.48 -10.37
CA ASP A 470 4.71 -4.39 -10.51
C ASP A 470 6.00 -3.80 -9.95
N TYR A 471 6.24 -4.03 -8.67
CA TYR A 471 7.48 -3.63 -8.00
C TYR A 471 8.67 -4.57 -8.31
N THR A 472 8.52 -5.48 -9.27
CA THR A 472 9.60 -6.37 -9.71
C THR A 472 10.16 -6.02 -11.09
N VAL A 473 9.60 -5.02 -11.78
CA VAL A 473 10.21 -4.42 -12.98
C VAL A 473 11.49 -3.67 -12.63
N LYS A 474 12.32 -3.45 -13.65
CA LYS A 474 13.56 -2.69 -13.50
C LYS A 474 13.26 -1.22 -13.18
N ASN A 475 14.00 -0.65 -12.23
CA ASN A 475 13.89 0.72 -11.72
C ASN A 475 12.59 1.00 -10.91
N ALA A 476 11.83 -0.02 -10.50
CA ALA A 476 10.65 0.20 -9.68
C ALA A 476 10.97 0.89 -8.35
N ASN A 477 10.22 1.93 -8.00
CA ASN A 477 10.37 2.60 -6.72
C ASN A 477 9.49 1.92 -5.67
N TRP A 478 10.08 1.25 -4.68
CA TRP A 478 9.34 0.60 -3.58
C TRP A 478 8.84 1.59 -2.53
N HIS A 479 9.31 2.85 -2.60
CA HIS A 479 8.95 3.97 -1.73
C HIS A 479 8.55 5.18 -2.58
N PRO A 480 7.45 5.07 -3.36
CA PRO A 480 6.94 6.21 -4.10
C PRO A 480 6.55 7.33 -3.12
N ASN A 481 6.74 8.57 -3.57
CA ASN A 481 6.15 9.73 -2.92
C ASN A 481 4.74 9.93 -3.56
N ASN A 482 3.95 10.93 -3.14
CA ASN A 482 2.64 11.18 -3.77
C ASN A 482 1.67 9.97 -3.71
N THR A 483 1.68 9.19 -2.63
CA THR A 483 0.80 8.01 -2.45
C THR A 483 -0.61 8.35 -1.97
N ASP A 484 -0.87 9.61 -1.62
CA ASP A 484 -2.14 10.09 -1.08
C ASP A 484 -2.65 11.29 -1.90
N LEU A 485 -3.79 11.09 -2.58
CA LEU A 485 -4.49 12.07 -3.41
C LEU A 485 -4.75 13.42 -2.72
N SER A 486 -4.90 13.45 -1.40
CA SER A 486 -5.14 14.69 -0.62
C SER A 486 -3.90 15.57 -0.46
N THR A 487 -2.70 14.99 -0.63
CA THR A 487 -1.42 15.70 -0.55
C THR A 487 -0.69 15.80 -1.89
N ALA A 488 -1.04 14.91 -2.83
CA ALA A 488 -0.32 14.69 -4.07
C ALA A 488 -0.38 15.85 -5.06
N CYS A 489 -1.54 16.52 -5.18
CA CYS A 489 -1.82 17.42 -6.29
C CYS A 489 -2.24 18.84 -5.85
N GLY A 490 -1.68 19.31 -4.73
CA GLY A 490 -1.76 20.70 -4.29
C GLY A 490 -3.12 21.15 -3.76
N GLN A 491 -3.30 22.46 -3.62
CA GLN A 491 -4.50 23.12 -3.08
C GLN A 491 -4.98 24.21 -4.03
N GLN A 492 -6.18 24.77 -3.82
CA GLN A 492 -6.79 25.75 -4.74
C GLN A 492 -5.93 27.01 -4.94
N ASN A 493 -5.13 27.37 -3.92
CA ASN A 493 -4.20 28.50 -3.95
C ASN A 493 -2.83 28.17 -4.56
N SER A 494 -2.54 26.91 -4.91
CA SER A 494 -1.28 26.51 -5.55
C SER A 494 -1.03 27.29 -6.85
N ILE A 495 0.18 27.83 -6.99
CA ILE A 495 0.66 28.48 -8.22
C ILE A 495 1.50 27.53 -9.10
N SER A 496 1.89 26.39 -8.53
CA SER A 496 2.58 25.31 -9.21
C SER A 496 2.29 24.00 -8.48
N VAL A 497 2.14 22.91 -9.23
CA VAL A 497 1.98 21.53 -8.72
C VAL A 497 2.95 20.63 -9.47
N ARG A 498 3.45 19.59 -8.81
CA ARG A 498 4.17 18.48 -9.44
C ARG A 498 3.40 17.20 -9.17
N GLU A 499 3.12 16.46 -10.24
CA GLU A 499 2.48 15.15 -10.17
C GLU A 499 3.43 14.11 -10.76
N VAL A 500 3.52 12.93 -10.13
CA VAL A 500 4.53 11.91 -10.45
C VAL A 500 3.93 10.51 -10.33
N LEU A 501 3.98 9.75 -11.44
CA LEU A 501 3.68 8.32 -11.44
C LEU A 501 4.99 7.54 -11.58
N ASP A 502 5.43 6.97 -10.45
CA ASP A 502 6.69 6.24 -10.31
C ASP A 502 6.65 4.89 -11.03
N VAL A 503 7.83 4.33 -11.33
CA VAL A 503 7.93 3.04 -12.04
C VAL A 503 7.42 1.91 -11.14
N GLY A 504 6.56 1.06 -11.71
CA GLY A 504 5.90 -0.06 -11.04
C GLY A 504 4.63 0.33 -10.30
N SER A 505 4.36 1.63 -10.13
CA SER A 505 3.15 2.17 -9.51
C SER A 505 2.03 2.36 -10.53
N GLY A 506 0.79 2.26 -10.04
CA GLY A 506 -0.42 2.64 -10.75
C GLY A 506 -1.23 3.69 -9.99
N ASP A 507 -2.07 4.37 -10.76
CA ASP A 507 -2.99 5.40 -10.31
C ASP A 507 -4.43 4.90 -10.56
N THR A 508 -5.17 4.63 -9.48
CA THR A 508 -6.52 4.08 -9.49
C THR A 508 -7.54 5.11 -9.07
N TYR A 509 -8.57 5.27 -9.90
CA TYR A 509 -9.79 5.98 -9.55
C TYR A 509 -11.00 5.07 -9.66
N THR A 510 -11.92 5.20 -8.71
CA THR A 510 -13.24 4.59 -8.83
C THR A 510 -14.28 5.63 -9.24
N GLN A 511 -15.09 5.25 -10.21
CA GLN A 511 -16.03 6.10 -10.92
C GLN A 511 -17.43 5.97 -10.30
N TYR A 512 -17.53 6.25 -9.00
CA TYR A 512 -18.80 6.25 -8.27
C TYR A 512 -19.60 7.54 -8.46
N ARG A 513 -18.89 8.66 -8.67
CA ARG A 513 -19.46 10.01 -8.63
C ARG A 513 -20.17 10.43 -9.93
N PRO A 514 -21.04 11.45 -9.87
CA PRO A 514 -21.78 11.93 -11.04
C PRO A 514 -20.87 12.34 -12.21
N GLY A 515 -21.24 11.91 -13.41
CA GLY A 515 -20.48 12.14 -14.65
C GLY A 515 -19.19 11.33 -14.79
N GLN A 516 -18.80 10.52 -13.79
CA GLN A 516 -17.66 9.60 -13.89
C GLN A 516 -18.12 8.19 -14.31
N SER A 517 -19.24 7.73 -13.75
CA SER A 517 -19.96 6.50 -14.10
C SER A 517 -20.59 6.58 -15.51
N PHE A 518 -21.14 5.46 -16.00
CA PHE A 518 -21.94 5.43 -17.24
C PHE A 518 -23.43 5.34 -16.90
N ASP A 519 -24.29 6.23 -17.42
CA ASP A 519 -25.74 6.01 -17.44
C ASP A 519 -26.04 4.81 -18.34
N VAL A 520 -26.61 3.74 -17.77
CA VAL A 520 -26.97 2.50 -18.46
C VAL A 520 -28.48 2.18 -18.41
N THR A 521 -29.28 3.17 -17.98
CA THR A 521 -30.73 3.07 -17.75
C THR A 521 -31.50 2.62 -18.99
N ASP A 522 -31.20 3.26 -20.12
CA ASP A 522 -31.93 3.12 -21.38
C ASP A 522 -31.20 2.21 -22.39
N LEU A 523 -30.06 1.63 -21.98
CA LEU A 523 -29.31 0.69 -22.79
C LEU A 523 -30.00 -0.67 -22.85
N LYS A 524 -29.95 -1.33 -24.01
CA LYS A 524 -30.52 -2.66 -24.23
C LYS A 524 -29.82 -3.73 -23.36
N ASN A 525 -30.48 -4.86 -23.14
CA ASN A 525 -29.80 -6.03 -22.55
C ASN A 525 -28.81 -6.61 -23.55
N GLY A 526 -27.58 -6.91 -23.12
CA GLY A 526 -26.52 -7.32 -24.04
C GLY A 526 -25.12 -7.39 -23.43
N THR A 527 -24.14 -7.66 -24.30
CA THR A 527 -22.71 -7.55 -23.98
C THR A 527 -22.23 -6.14 -24.30
N TYR A 528 -21.44 -5.58 -23.40
CA TYR A 528 -20.75 -4.29 -23.56
C TYR A 528 -19.29 -4.44 -23.13
N TYR A 529 -18.47 -3.44 -23.42
CA TYR A 529 -17.07 -3.37 -22.96
C TYR A 529 -16.79 -2.00 -22.33
N ILE A 530 -16.27 -2.00 -21.11
CA ILE A 530 -15.63 -0.80 -20.56
C ILE A 530 -14.22 -0.73 -21.15
N GLU A 531 -13.90 0.38 -21.81
CA GLU A 531 -12.60 0.70 -22.34
C GLU A 531 -11.91 1.74 -21.45
N VAL A 532 -10.66 1.43 -21.08
CA VAL A 532 -9.77 2.30 -20.31
C VAL A 532 -8.60 2.66 -21.22
N ILE A 533 -8.39 3.95 -21.47
CA ILE A 533 -7.35 4.47 -22.36
C ILE A 533 -6.43 5.40 -21.57
N ALA A 534 -5.13 5.16 -21.59
CA ALA A 534 -4.09 6.06 -21.09
C ALA A 534 -3.58 7.02 -22.19
N ASN A 535 -3.28 8.28 -21.85
CA ASN A 535 -2.72 9.30 -22.76
C ASN A 535 -3.47 9.39 -24.12
N PRO A 536 -4.81 9.58 -24.14
CA PRO A 536 -5.62 9.37 -25.33
C PRO A 536 -5.30 10.32 -26.49
N GLU A 537 -4.94 11.59 -26.25
CA GLU A 537 -4.48 12.51 -27.31
C GLU A 537 -2.96 12.45 -27.57
N HIS A 538 -2.25 11.48 -26.99
CA HIS A 538 -0.80 11.25 -27.12
C HIS A 538 0.09 12.47 -26.77
N ARG A 539 -0.36 13.32 -25.83
CA ARG A 539 0.40 14.49 -25.38
C ARG A 539 1.61 14.12 -24.55
N LEU A 540 1.47 13.13 -23.67
CA LEU A 540 2.57 12.58 -22.88
C LEU A 540 3.52 11.80 -23.80
N ARG A 541 4.82 11.90 -23.54
CA ARG A 541 5.86 11.17 -24.28
C ARG A 541 6.23 9.89 -23.55
N GLU A 542 6.05 8.78 -24.25
CA GLU A 542 6.14 7.43 -23.72
C GLU A 542 7.07 6.56 -24.57
N THR A 543 7.42 5.39 -24.04
CA THR A 543 8.22 4.37 -24.75
C THR A 543 7.37 3.58 -25.76
N ASN A 544 6.08 3.40 -25.49
CA ASN A 544 5.12 2.71 -26.35
C ASN A 544 3.74 3.36 -26.18
N LEU A 545 2.93 3.35 -27.25
CA LEU A 545 1.55 3.85 -27.26
C LEU A 545 0.53 2.75 -27.64
N LYS A 546 1.01 1.54 -27.94
CA LYS A 546 0.20 0.42 -28.47
C LYS A 546 -0.40 -0.47 -27.37
N ASN A 547 -0.16 -0.11 -26.12
CA ASN A 547 -0.48 -0.83 -24.89
C ASN A 547 -1.27 0.04 -23.90
N ASN A 548 -1.69 1.22 -24.34
CA ASN A 548 -2.43 2.21 -23.56
C ASN A 548 -3.92 1.86 -23.41
N VAL A 549 -4.43 0.81 -24.07
CA VAL A 549 -5.85 0.46 -24.07
C VAL A 549 -6.09 -0.88 -23.39
N ALA A 550 -7.03 -0.92 -22.45
CA ALA A 550 -7.56 -2.15 -21.85
C ALA A 550 -9.09 -2.23 -22.00
N LEU A 551 -9.60 -3.45 -22.19
CA LEU A 551 -11.02 -3.73 -22.33
C LEU A 551 -11.50 -4.69 -21.23
N ARG A 552 -12.61 -4.36 -20.59
CA ARG A 552 -13.32 -5.22 -19.62
C ARG A 552 -14.72 -5.52 -20.15
N LYS A 553 -14.99 -6.79 -20.48
CA LYS A 553 -16.31 -7.24 -20.91
C LYS A 553 -17.29 -7.18 -19.73
N VAL A 554 -18.47 -6.62 -19.94
CA VAL A 554 -19.60 -6.66 -19.00
C VAL A 554 -20.85 -7.18 -19.72
N ILE A 555 -21.80 -7.73 -18.96
CA ILE A 555 -23.10 -8.20 -19.47
C ILE A 555 -24.19 -7.46 -18.69
N LEU A 556 -25.01 -6.68 -19.40
CA LEU A 556 -26.06 -5.85 -18.82
C LEU A 556 -27.44 -6.50 -19.03
N THR A 557 -28.23 -6.59 -17.96
CA THR A 557 -29.52 -7.28 -17.90
C THR A 557 -30.52 -6.52 -17.02
N GLY A 558 -31.78 -6.98 -16.96
CA GLY A 558 -32.85 -6.36 -16.19
C GLY A 558 -33.68 -5.37 -17.00
N THR A 559 -34.24 -4.37 -16.32
CA THR A 559 -35.08 -3.28 -16.85
C THR A 559 -34.62 -1.95 -16.25
N THR A 560 -35.05 -0.82 -16.82
CA THR A 560 -34.92 0.52 -16.22
C THR A 560 -35.37 0.55 -14.75
N GLY A 561 -34.60 1.21 -13.88
CA GLY A 561 -34.79 1.24 -12.43
C GLY A 561 -34.45 -0.07 -11.70
N ALA A 562 -33.88 -1.05 -12.41
CA ALA A 562 -33.52 -2.36 -11.90
C ALA A 562 -32.46 -3.04 -12.80
N ARG A 563 -31.48 -2.29 -13.31
CA ARG A 563 -30.41 -2.86 -14.15
C ARG A 563 -29.53 -3.78 -13.30
N LYS A 564 -28.95 -4.79 -13.93
CA LYS A 564 -28.00 -5.71 -13.32
C LYS A 564 -26.83 -5.94 -14.25
N VAL A 565 -25.61 -5.78 -13.72
CA VAL A 565 -24.37 -6.12 -14.41
C VAL A 565 -23.86 -7.49 -13.95
N THR A 566 -23.33 -8.27 -14.88
CA THR A 566 -22.57 -9.50 -14.62
C THR A 566 -21.26 -9.40 -15.35
N VAL A 567 -20.15 -9.66 -14.66
CA VAL A 567 -18.82 -9.44 -15.23
C VAL A 567 -18.05 -10.77 -15.32
N PRO A 568 -17.74 -11.25 -16.53
CA PRO A 568 -16.94 -12.46 -16.70
C PRO A 568 -15.51 -12.29 -16.15
N PRO A 569 -14.93 -13.34 -15.54
CA PRO A 569 -13.52 -13.35 -15.16
C PRO A 569 -12.58 -13.04 -16.35
N ILE A 570 -11.47 -12.36 -16.07
CA ILE A 570 -10.34 -12.27 -17.02
C ILE A 570 -9.29 -13.26 -16.57
N ASP A 571 -9.18 -14.38 -17.29
CA ASP A 571 -8.28 -15.49 -16.93
C ASP A 571 -8.50 -15.96 -15.47
N LEU A 572 -7.53 -15.77 -14.57
CA LEU A 572 -7.66 -16.10 -13.13
C LEU A 572 -8.20 -14.93 -12.27
N ILE A 573 -8.51 -13.77 -12.86
CA ILE A 573 -9.04 -12.60 -12.16
C ILE A 573 -10.56 -12.71 -12.04
N THR A 574 -11.05 -12.95 -10.83
CA THR A 574 -12.48 -13.06 -10.51
C THR A 574 -13.06 -11.85 -9.78
N ALA A 575 -12.27 -10.79 -9.57
CA ALA A 575 -12.82 -9.51 -9.15
C ALA A 575 -13.87 -9.07 -10.20
N PRO A 576 -15.06 -8.59 -9.78
CA PRO A 576 -16.09 -8.11 -10.70
C PRO A 576 -15.58 -6.88 -11.47
#